data_AF-A0A0D7KKD8-F1
#
_entry.id   AF-A0A0D7KKD8-F1
#
_cell.length_a   1.000
_cell.length_b   1.000
_cell.length_c   1.000
_cell.angle_alpha   90.00
_cell.angle_beta   90.00
_cell.angle_gamma   90.00
#
_symmetry.space_group_name_H-M   'P 1'
#
loop_
_entity.id
_entity.type
_entity.pdbx_description
1 polymer ?
#
loop_
_entity_poly.entity_id
_entity_poly.type
_entity_poly.pdbx_seq_one_letter_code
_entity_poly.pdbx_strand_id
1 'polypeptide(L)'
;MLKFENKELGIYNFWLPKEIEAQIIKCFVGLNDQLLFPYYACNFESFPEDIDYIKARTKFISQDPVFEDITLLNPNDYIYWYEPIGFEDLVGILNRDYFTYRCIVVPRDGSLKDCRFKLFTYEHAMYMEEETRALYIEESKENDYENNVYPLVRKISMEVTNEMKF
;
A
#
# COMPACT_ATOMS: atom_id res chain seq x y z
N MET A 1 -3.09 11.85 15.65
CA MET A 1 -3.52 10.57 16.28
C MET A 1 -4.26 9.78 15.22
N LEU A 2 -3.85 8.54 14.95
CA LEU A 2 -4.56 7.67 14.01
C LEU A 2 -5.99 7.43 14.47
N LYS A 3 -6.95 7.60 13.57
CA LYS A 3 -8.37 7.37 13.84
C LYS A 3 -8.84 6.23 12.93
N PHE A 4 -9.40 5.21 13.56
CA PHE A 4 -9.86 3.99 12.89
C PHE A 4 -11.36 3.98 12.88
N GLU A 5 -11.97 3.93 11.70
CA GLU A 5 -13.40 3.71 11.57
C GLU A 5 -13.65 2.49 10.68
N ASN A 6 -14.22 1.46 11.30
CA ASN A 6 -14.54 0.16 10.67
C ASN A 6 -15.53 0.34 9.49
N LYS A 7 -16.41 1.35 9.55
CA LYS A 7 -17.51 1.52 8.59
C LYS A 7 -17.09 1.69 7.12
N GLU A 8 -15.85 2.10 6.85
CA GLU A 8 -15.37 2.36 5.49
C GLU A 8 -14.04 1.64 5.16
N LEU A 9 -13.64 0.66 5.99
CA LEU A 9 -12.34 -0.05 5.87
C LEU A 9 -11.18 0.91 5.55
N GLY A 10 -11.04 1.95 6.38
CA GLY A 10 -10.05 3.01 6.18
C GLY A 10 -9.30 3.38 7.47
N ILE A 11 -8.03 3.74 7.32
CA ILE A 11 -7.24 4.38 8.38
C ILE A 11 -7.16 5.87 8.05
N TYR A 12 -7.85 6.70 8.82
CA TYR A 12 -7.90 8.15 8.63
C TYR A 12 -6.81 8.87 9.42
N ASN A 13 -6.50 10.10 9.01
CA ASN A 13 -5.37 10.88 9.53
C ASN A 13 -4.04 10.18 9.28
N PHE A 14 -3.90 9.58 8.10
CA PHE A 14 -2.72 8.86 7.63
C PHE A 14 -1.63 9.81 7.13
N TRP A 15 -1.34 10.83 7.93
CA TRP A 15 -0.24 11.79 7.77
C TRP A 15 0.87 11.40 8.75
N LEU A 16 1.62 10.35 8.44
CA LEU A 16 2.63 9.78 9.33
C LEU A 16 4.03 9.87 8.72
N PRO A 17 5.09 9.81 9.54
CA PRO A 17 6.43 9.54 9.03
C PRO A 17 6.44 8.23 8.22
N LYS A 18 7.23 8.17 7.14
CA LYS A 18 7.22 7.02 6.22
C LYS A 18 7.68 5.72 6.85
N GLU A 19 8.50 5.81 7.89
CA GLU A 19 8.89 4.68 8.73
C GLU A 19 7.68 4.09 9.46
N ILE A 20 6.78 4.95 9.95
CA ILE A 20 5.54 4.51 10.61
C ILE A 20 4.55 3.97 9.57
N GLU A 21 4.42 4.62 8.41
CA GLU A 21 3.60 4.07 7.31
C GLU A 21 4.10 2.68 6.90
N ALA A 22 5.41 2.50 6.72
CA ALA A 22 6.02 1.22 6.39
C ALA A 22 5.75 0.15 7.46
N GLN A 23 5.82 0.51 8.75
CA GLN A 23 5.46 -0.42 9.84
C GLN A 23 4.00 -0.85 9.75
N ILE A 24 3.08 0.09 9.50
CA ILE A 24 1.64 -0.22 9.33
C ILE A 24 1.40 -1.11 8.12
N ILE A 25 2.01 -0.79 6.98
CA ILE A 25 1.88 -1.60 5.75
C ILE A 25 2.42 -3.02 5.96
N LYS A 26 3.51 -3.19 6.72
CA LYS A 26 4.01 -4.53 7.05
C LYS A 26 3.06 -5.36 7.90
N CYS A 27 2.13 -4.76 8.65
CA CYS A 27 1.12 -5.51 9.40
C CYS A 27 0.18 -6.33 8.50
N PHE A 28 0.05 -5.96 7.22
CA PHE A 28 -0.80 -6.68 6.27
C PHE A 28 -0.12 -7.93 5.70
N VAL A 29 1.21 -8.04 5.82
CA VAL A 29 2.01 -9.11 5.19
C VAL A 29 2.21 -10.26 6.17
N GLY A 30 1.52 -11.38 5.95
CA GLY A 30 1.73 -12.62 6.68
C GLY A 30 3.01 -13.36 6.26
N LEU A 31 3.28 -14.50 6.92
CA LEU A 31 4.48 -15.32 6.67
C LEU A 31 4.58 -15.79 5.21
N ASN A 32 3.43 -16.12 4.61
CA ASN A 32 3.33 -16.66 3.25
C ASN A 32 2.86 -15.60 2.23
N ASP A 33 2.85 -14.32 2.63
CA ASP A 33 2.42 -13.24 1.78
C ASP A 33 3.63 -12.44 1.25
N GLN A 34 3.40 -11.71 0.15
CA GLN A 34 4.29 -10.71 -0.40
C GLN A 34 3.52 -9.41 -0.66
N LEU A 35 4.23 -8.30 -0.55
CA LEU A 35 3.73 -6.96 -0.81
C LEU A 35 4.21 -6.52 -2.20
N LEU A 36 3.31 -6.11 -3.07
CA LEU A 36 3.65 -5.70 -4.42
C LEU A 36 3.15 -4.29 -4.70
N PHE A 37 4.02 -3.48 -5.30
CA PHE A 37 3.70 -2.14 -5.80
C PHE A 37 3.59 -2.19 -7.32
N PRO A 38 2.60 -1.52 -7.92
CA PRO A 38 2.51 -1.37 -9.36
C PRO A 38 3.46 -0.26 -9.84
N TYR A 39 4.10 -0.49 -10.98
CA TYR A 39 4.80 0.54 -11.74
C TYR A 39 4.40 0.44 -13.21
N TYR A 40 3.83 1.50 -13.77
CA TYR A 40 3.36 1.51 -15.16
C TYR A 40 4.53 1.67 -16.12
N ALA A 41 4.58 0.86 -17.18
CA ALA A 41 5.65 0.89 -18.16
C ALA A 41 5.86 2.27 -18.79
N CYS A 42 4.79 3.02 -19.02
CA CYS A 42 4.83 4.37 -19.57
C CYS A 42 5.63 5.36 -18.69
N ASN A 43 5.75 5.09 -17.39
CA ASN A 43 6.57 5.92 -16.50
C ASN A 43 8.06 5.82 -16.85
N PHE A 44 8.53 4.72 -17.47
CA PHE A 44 9.94 4.60 -17.88
C PHE A 44 10.36 5.61 -18.96
N GLU A 45 9.41 6.17 -19.73
CA GLU A 45 9.73 7.24 -20.66
C GLU A 45 10.06 8.54 -19.93
N SER A 46 9.38 8.79 -18.80
CA SER A 46 9.58 9.99 -17.98
C SER A 46 10.69 9.81 -16.94
N PHE A 47 10.91 8.58 -16.47
CA PHE A 47 11.83 8.20 -15.38
C PHE A 47 12.68 6.99 -15.78
N PRO A 48 13.58 7.12 -16.78
CA PRO A 48 14.40 6.01 -17.26
C PRO A 48 15.34 5.45 -16.19
N GLU A 49 15.73 6.25 -15.19
CA GLU A 49 16.56 5.82 -14.06
C GLU A 49 15.90 4.73 -13.19
N ASP A 50 14.58 4.61 -13.21
CA ASP A 50 13.84 3.61 -12.44
C ASP A 50 13.91 2.20 -13.08
N ILE A 51 14.30 2.09 -14.36
CA ILE A 51 14.18 0.83 -15.12
C ILE A 51 14.88 -0.33 -14.42
N ASP A 52 16.15 -0.17 -14.06
CA ASP A 52 16.94 -1.24 -13.45
C ASP A 52 16.42 -1.57 -12.04
N TYR A 53 16.03 -0.55 -11.29
CA TYR A 53 15.47 -0.69 -9.94
C TYR A 53 14.19 -1.53 -9.96
N ILE A 54 13.24 -1.17 -10.84
CA ILE A 54 11.93 -1.81 -10.97
C ILE A 54 12.07 -3.22 -11.54
N LYS A 55 12.81 -3.39 -12.66
CA LYS A 55 12.95 -4.70 -13.31
C LYS A 55 13.62 -5.74 -12.42
N ALA A 56 14.65 -5.35 -11.65
CA ALA A 56 15.33 -6.26 -10.74
C ALA A 56 14.44 -6.79 -9.60
N ARG A 57 13.36 -6.07 -9.27
CA ARG A 57 12.43 -6.39 -8.17
C ARG A 57 11.08 -6.93 -8.64
N THR A 58 10.83 -6.88 -9.95
CA THR A 58 9.56 -7.29 -10.53
C THR A 58 9.32 -8.78 -10.30
N LYS A 59 8.16 -9.12 -9.75
CA LYS A 59 7.68 -10.49 -9.57
C LYS A 59 6.67 -10.88 -10.64
N PHE A 60 5.82 -9.94 -11.04
CA PHE A 60 4.80 -10.15 -12.06
C PHE A 60 4.78 -8.99 -13.04
N ILE A 61 4.45 -9.30 -14.29
CA ILE A 61 4.14 -8.32 -15.31
C ILE A 61 2.73 -8.63 -15.80
N SER A 62 1.83 -7.66 -15.76
CA SER A 62 0.45 -7.81 -16.24
C SER A 62 0.04 -6.67 -17.15
N GLN A 63 -0.98 -6.90 -17.97
CA GLN A 63 -1.70 -5.84 -18.69
C GLN A 63 -3.06 -5.54 -18.04
N ASP A 64 -3.54 -6.45 -17.17
CA ASP A 64 -4.77 -6.23 -16.43
C ASP A 64 -4.49 -5.43 -15.15
N PRO A 65 -5.19 -4.29 -14.93
CA PRO A 65 -5.11 -3.58 -13.67
C PRO A 65 -5.83 -4.35 -12.56
N VAL A 66 -5.18 -4.48 -11.40
CA VAL A 66 -5.80 -5.11 -10.20
C VAL A 66 -6.75 -4.14 -9.49
N PHE A 67 -6.52 -2.84 -9.63
CA PHE A 67 -7.39 -1.78 -9.13
C PHE A 67 -8.37 -1.37 -10.23
N GLU A 68 -9.67 -1.45 -9.94
CA GLU A 68 -10.74 -1.25 -10.93
C GLU A 68 -10.82 0.20 -11.43
N ASP A 69 -10.42 1.16 -10.61
CA ASP A 69 -10.43 2.60 -10.93
C ASP A 69 -9.31 3.03 -11.89
N ILE A 70 -8.44 2.11 -12.31
CA ILE A 70 -7.29 2.42 -13.14
C ILE A 70 -7.58 2.03 -14.58
N THR A 71 -7.73 3.05 -15.42
CA THR A 71 -7.70 2.87 -16.86
C THR A 71 -6.25 3.00 -17.33
N LEU A 72 -5.69 1.95 -17.93
CA LEU A 72 -4.41 2.09 -18.61
C LEU A 72 -4.56 3.11 -19.74
N LEU A 73 -3.68 4.11 -19.76
CA LEU A 73 -3.68 5.14 -20.81
C LEU A 73 -3.45 4.53 -22.20
N ASN A 74 -2.74 3.41 -22.26
CA ASN A 74 -2.53 2.63 -23.47
C ASN A 74 -2.81 1.14 -23.16
N PRO A 75 -3.71 0.47 -23.91
CA PRO A 75 -4.06 -0.94 -23.70
C PRO A 75 -2.90 -1.91 -23.94
N ASN A 76 -1.78 -1.45 -24.50
CA ASN A 76 -0.55 -2.24 -24.63
C ASN A 76 0.45 -2.02 -23.49
N ASP A 77 0.18 -1.10 -22.55
CA ASP A 77 1.09 -0.85 -21.44
C ASP A 77 1.07 -2.00 -20.45
N TYR A 78 2.25 -2.28 -19.90
CA TYR A 78 2.44 -3.28 -18.87
C TYR A 78 2.52 -2.62 -17.50
N ILE A 79 2.05 -3.32 -16.48
CA ILE A 79 2.24 -3.01 -15.07
C ILE A 79 3.30 -3.97 -14.54
N TYR A 80 4.40 -3.41 -14.03
CA TYR A 80 5.45 -4.12 -13.33
C TYR A 80 5.08 -4.16 -11.85
N TRP A 81 4.77 -5.34 -11.34
CA TRP A 81 4.47 -5.55 -9.92
C TRP A 81 5.74 -5.98 -9.20
N TYR A 82 6.29 -5.10 -8.38
CA TYR A 82 7.59 -5.28 -7.76
C TYR A 82 7.52 -5.33 -6.24
N GLU A 83 8.36 -6.18 -5.64
CA GLU A 83 8.43 -6.41 -4.19
C GLU A 83 9.55 -5.56 -3.56
N PRO A 84 9.33 -4.87 -2.43
CA PRO A 84 10.40 -4.22 -1.69
C PRO A 84 11.39 -5.23 -1.10
N ILE A 85 12.68 -4.92 -1.17
CA ILE A 85 13.75 -5.72 -0.56
C ILE A 85 14.04 -5.20 0.85
N GLY A 86 13.21 -5.63 1.81
CA GLY A 86 13.36 -5.28 3.22
C GLY A 86 12.69 -3.95 3.59
N PHE A 87 12.93 -3.52 4.84
CA PHE A 87 12.22 -2.37 5.42
C PHE A 87 12.67 -1.03 4.83
N GLU A 88 13.98 -0.81 4.69
CA GLU A 88 14.52 0.44 4.14
C GLU A 88 14.08 0.67 2.70
N ASP A 89 14.00 -0.38 1.87
CA ASP A 89 13.53 -0.28 0.50
C ASP A 89 12.03 0.07 0.45
N LEU A 90 11.23 -0.52 1.36
CA LEU A 90 9.82 -0.13 1.52
C LEU A 90 9.69 1.36 1.87
N VAL A 91 10.44 1.86 2.86
CA VAL A 91 10.45 3.28 3.23
C VAL A 91 10.86 4.15 2.03
N GLY A 92 11.85 3.70 1.25
CA GLY A 92 12.29 4.38 0.02
C GLY A 92 11.17 4.51 -1.02
N ILE A 93 10.43 3.43 -1.27
CA ILE A 93 9.27 3.43 -2.19
C ILE A 93 8.20 4.41 -1.70
N LEU A 94 7.84 4.35 -0.40
CA LEU A 94 6.82 5.23 0.16
C LEU A 94 7.23 6.71 0.14
N ASN A 95 8.53 7.01 0.21
CA ASN A 95 9.06 8.37 0.06
C ASN A 95 8.97 8.85 -1.40
N ARG A 96 9.33 8.00 -2.37
CA ARG A 96 9.25 8.33 -3.81
C ARG A 96 7.82 8.64 -4.24
N ASP A 97 6.88 7.81 -3.83
CA ASP A 97 5.46 7.97 -4.21
C ASP A 97 4.75 9.06 -3.37
N TYR A 98 5.41 9.49 -2.29
CA TYR A 98 5.12 10.63 -1.43
C TYR A 98 3.70 10.66 -0.84
N PHE A 99 2.72 11.17 -1.59
CA PHE A 99 1.34 11.35 -1.10
C PHE A 99 0.39 10.21 -1.48
N THR A 100 0.53 9.67 -2.68
CA THR A 100 -0.39 8.65 -3.19
C THR A 100 0.39 7.43 -3.64
N TYR A 101 0.14 6.30 -2.99
CA TYR A 101 0.64 5.00 -3.43
C TYR A 101 -0.48 3.96 -3.40
N ARG A 102 -0.26 2.90 -4.16
CA ARG A 102 -1.10 1.72 -4.21
C ARG A 102 -0.22 0.50 -4.04
N CYS A 103 -0.69 -0.49 -3.29
CA CYS A 103 -0.02 -1.77 -3.19
C CYS A 103 -1.02 -2.88 -2.91
N ILE A 104 -0.62 -4.11 -3.19
CA ILE A 104 -1.43 -5.29 -2.95
C ILE A 104 -0.65 -6.28 -2.09
N VAL A 105 -1.38 -7.07 -1.31
CA VAL A 105 -0.84 -8.21 -0.59
C VAL A 105 -1.36 -9.47 -1.26
N VAL A 106 -0.45 -10.32 -1.72
CA VAL A 106 -0.78 -11.57 -2.41
C VAL A 106 -0.02 -12.74 -1.76
N PRO A 107 -0.50 -13.99 -1.85
CA PRO A 107 0.28 -15.15 -1.46
C PRO A 107 1.57 -15.24 -2.29
N ARG A 108 2.69 -15.68 -1.68
CA ARG A 108 3.99 -15.80 -2.37
C ARG A 108 3.95 -16.70 -3.59
N ASP A 109 3.24 -17.81 -3.49
CA ASP A 109 3.06 -18.79 -4.57
C ASP A 109 1.74 -18.57 -5.35
N GLY A 110 1.06 -17.44 -5.10
CA GLY A 110 -0.23 -17.10 -5.71
C GLY A 110 -0.10 -16.22 -6.96
N SER A 111 -1.25 -15.87 -7.52
CA SER A 111 -1.36 -14.91 -8.62
C SER A 111 -1.85 -13.54 -8.12
N LEU A 112 -1.79 -12.53 -9.00
CA LEU A 112 -2.34 -11.20 -8.72
C LEU A 112 -3.85 -11.23 -8.41
N LYS A 113 -4.58 -12.24 -8.90
CA LYS A 113 -6.03 -12.40 -8.67
C LYS A 113 -6.35 -12.92 -7.27
N ASP A 114 -5.36 -13.52 -6.60
CA ASP A 114 -5.49 -14.07 -5.27
C ASP A 114 -5.17 -13.00 -4.20
N CYS A 115 -5.38 -11.71 -4.52
CA CYS A 115 -5.02 -10.62 -3.62
C CYS A 115 -5.81 -10.72 -2.32
N ARG A 116 -5.09 -10.83 -1.21
CA ARG A 116 -5.66 -10.82 0.14
C ARG A 116 -6.17 -9.42 0.47
N PHE A 117 -5.34 -8.42 0.20
CA PHE A 117 -5.66 -7.00 0.39
C PHE A 117 -5.25 -6.17 -0.82
N LYS A 118 -6.05 -5.15 -1.13
CA LYS A 118 -5.63 -4.00 -1.95
C LYS A 118 -5.62 -2.76 -1.06
N LEU A 119 -4.53 -2.01 -1.14
CA LEU A 119 -4.27 -0.86 -0.29
C LEU A 119 -4.05 0.36 -1.17
N PHE A 120 -4.71 1.47 -0.88
CA PHE A 120 -4.47 2.72 -1.57
C PHE A 120 -4.59 3.92 -0.64
N THR A 121 -3.67 4.87 -0.77
CA THR A 121 -3.77 6.13 -0.03
C THR A 121 -4.45 7.20 -0.86
N TYR A 122 -5.33 7.97 -0.24
CA TYR A 122 -6.05 9.08 -0.86
C TYR A 122 -5.96 10.32 0.02
N GLU A 123 -5.62 11.46 -0.57
CA GLU A 123 -5.24 12.70 0.16
C GLU A 123 -6.40 13.64 0.47
N HIS A 124 -7.56 13.45 -0.16
CA HIS A 124 -8.75 14.28 -0.03
C HIS A 124 -9.93 13.53 0.62
N ALA A 125 -9.64 12.62 1.55
CA ALA A 125 -10.68 11.89 2.27
C ALA A 125 -11.35 12.82 3.30
N MET A 126 -12.68 12.78 3.43
CA MET A 126 -13.40 13.58 4.43
C MET A 126 -13.65 12.76 5.69
N TYR A 127 -13.24 13.29 6.84
CA TYR A 127 -13.43 12.66 8.15
C TYR A 127 -13.89 13.69 9.19
N MET A 128 -15.07 13.49 9.78
CA MET A 128 -15.66 14.45 10.73
C MET A 128 -15.67 15.90 10.21
N GLU A 129 -16.04 16.08 8.93
CA GLU A 129 -16.08 17.38 8.23
C GLU A 129 -14.69 18.02 7.98
N GLU A 130 -13.60 17.33 8.31
CA GLU A 130 -12.23 17.76 8.02
C GLU A 130 -11.64 16.93 6.86
N GLU A 131 -10.92 17.60 5.96
CA GLU A 131 -10.16 16.93 4.90
C GLU A 131 -8.88 16.31 5.47
N THR A 132 -8.60 15.06 5.09
CA THR A 132 -7.46 14.29 5.58
C THR A 132 -6.96 13.27 4.56
N ARG A 133 -5.79 12.69 4.84
CA ARG A 133 -5.29 11.53 4.10
C ARG A 133 -5.75 10.25 4.76
N ALA A 134 -6.22 9.31 3.96
CA ALA A 134 -6.63 7.98 4.41
C ALA A 134 -5.87 6.87 3.69
N LEU A 135 -5.62 5.76 4.38
CA LEU A 135 -5.29 4.48 3.76
C LEU A 135 -6.58 3.67 3.67
N TYR A 136 -7.10 3.47 2.47
CA TYR A 136 -8.24 2.60 2.20
C TYR A 136 -7.78 1.16 1.99
N ILE A 137 -8.62 0.23 2.46
CA ILE A 137 -8.35 -1.18 2.52
C ILE A 137 -9.51 -1.92 1.85
N GLU A 138 -9.22 -2.62 0.75
CA GLU A 138 -10.10 -3.65 0.23
C GLU A 138 -9.59 -5.01 0.69
N GLU A 139 -10.44 -5.80 1.33
CA GLU A 139 -10.14 -7.17 1.73
C GLU A 139 -10.92 -8.18 0.87
N SER A 140 -10.26 -9.26 0.46
CA SER A 140 -10.93 -10.36 -0.27
C SER A 140 -11.74 -11.28 0.64
N LYS A 141 -11.38 -11.32 1.93
CA LYS A 141 -12.05 -12.10 2.95
C LYS A 141 -12.59 -11.16 4.02
N GLU A 142 -13.89 -11.26 4.26
CA GLU A 142 -14.59 -10.44 5.26
C GLU A 142 -13.96 -10.59 6.66
N ASN A 143 -13.76 -9.43 7.31
CA ASN A 143 -13.18 -9.26 8.63
C ASN A 143 -11.72 -9.75 8.75
N ASP A 144 -10.99 -9.94 7.66
CA ASP A 144 -9.58 -10.34 7.72
C ASP A 144 -8.72 -9.20 8.32
N TYR A 145 -8.97 -7.96 7.89
CA TYR A 145 -8.33 -6.79 8.48
C TYR A 145 -8.60 -6.70 9.99
N GLU A 146 -9.87 -6.76 10.40
CA GLU A 146 -10.25 -6.60 11.81
C GLU A 146 -9.65 -7.69 12.71
N ASN A 147 -9.62 -8.94 12.23
CA ASN A 147 -9.16 -10.06 13.03
C ASN A 147 -7.62 -10.18 13.07
N ASN A 148 -6.93 -9.88 11.97
CA ASN A 148 -5.52 -10.23 11.82
C ASN A 148 -4.57 -9.03 11.70
N VAL A 149 -5.04 -7.89 11.20
CA VAL A 149 -4.19 -6.71 10.92
C VAL A 149 -4.43 -5.60 11.93
N TYR A 150 -5.69 -5.27 12.20
CA TYR A 150 -6.09 -4.18 13.09
C TYR A 150 -5.46 -4.25 14.49
N PRO A 151 -5.36 -5.41 15.16
CA PRO A 151 -4.70 -5.49 16.47
C PRO A 151 -3.23 -5.06 16.43
N LEU A 152 -2.52 -5.34 15.33
CA LEU A 152 -1.12 -4.98 15.13
C LEU A 152 -0.98 -3.47 14.87
N VAL A 153 -1.82 -2.93 13.99
CA VAL A 153 -1.82 -1.51 13.66
C VAL A 153 -2.20 -0.65 14.87
N ARG A 154 -3.15 -1.11 15.69
CA ARG A 154 -3.52 -0.45 16.95
C ARG A 154 -2.35 -0.36 17.93
N LYS A 155 -1.52 -1.40 18.00
CA LYS A 155 -0.31 -1.40 18.85
C LYS A 155 0.67 -0.31 18.43
N ILE A 156 0.99 -0.22 17.13
CA ILE A 156 1.85 0.85 16.58
C ILE A 156 1.27 2.23 16.92
N SER A 157 -0.04 2.39 16.77
CA SER A 157 -0.72 3.67 17.02
C SER A 157 -0.61 4.12 18.48
N MET A 158 -0.64 3.17 19.42
CA MET A 158 -0.45 3.44 20.84
C MET A 158 0.99 3.84 21.16
N GLU A 159 1.97 3.17 20.55
CA GLU A 159 3.40 3.46 20.73
C GLU A 159 3.73 4.88 20.25
N VAL A 160 3.30 5.24 19.03
CA VAL A 160 3.49 6.60 18.47
C VAL A 160 2.84 7.68 19.33
N THR A 161 1.63 7.42 19.85
CA THR A 161 0.92 8.40 20.69
C THR A 161 1.61 8.63 22.03
N ASN A 162 2.28 7.62 22.58
CA ASN A 162 2.99 7.74 23.86
C ASN A 162 4.33 8.45 23.70
N GLU A 163 5.02 8.26 22.57
CA GLU A 163 6.28 8.95 22.26
C GLU A 163 6.08 10.46 22.02
N MET A 164 4.94 10.86 21.46
CA MET A 164 4.60 12.28 21.23
C MET A 164 4.15 13.05 22.49
N LYS A 165 4.10 12.41 23.66
CA LYS A 165 3.69 13.04 24.93
C LYS A 165 4.86 13.46 25.82
N PHE A 166 6.09 13.31 25.36
CA PHE A 166 7.32 13.74 26.04
C PHE A 166 8.05 14.80 25.22
#